data_AF-A0A6G1KMR1-F1
#
_entry.id   AF-A0A6G1KMR1-F1
#
_cell.length_a   1.000
_cell.length_b   1.000
_cell.length_c   1.000
_cell.angle_alpha   90.00
_cell.angle_beta   90.00
_cell.angle_gamma   90.00
#
_symmetry.space_group_name_H-M   'P 1'
#
loop_
_entity.id
_entity.type
_entity.pdbx_description
1 polymer ?
#
loop_
_entity_poly.entity_id
_entity_poly.type
_entity_poly.pdbx_seq_one_letter_code
_entity_poly.pdbx_strand_id
1 'polypeptide(L)'
;MASRLGLGVPLPMLAPATATWAAPFAAYYIFLQNRVVFQRLSNKAYMGDSTDKSLGTADPLYVASRCQLNFIENVPIALVIALLAELNGADRKYINYGLGALLAFRISHAELGLMGKDSMSLGRPIGYYGTNAVLASFTGYLAYLVSGYWRA
;
A
#
# COMPACT_ATOMS: atom_id res chain seq x y z
N MET A 1 19.21 15.04 -1.67
CA MET A 1 20.03 14.38 -2.71
C MET A 1 19.38 14.67 -4.06
N ALA A 2 20.08 15.35 -4.97
CA ALA A 2 19.63 15.55 -6.35
C ALA A 2 20.12 14.36 -7.19
N SER A 3 19.21 13.68 -7.89
CA SER A 3 19.57 12.59 -8.80
C SER A 3 20.31 13.17 -10.01
N ARG A 4 21.60 12.85 -10.15
CA ARG A 4 22.38 13.21 -11.33
C ARG A 4 22.13 12.18 -12.44
N LEU A 5 20.97 12.26 -13.07
CA LEU A 5 20.74 11.63 -14.37
C LEU A 5 21.12 12.66 -15.44
N GLY A 6 21.99 12.24 -16.36
CA GLY A 6 22.77 13.11 -17.23
C GLY A 6 21.98 14.19 -17.96
N LEU A 7 22.30 15.44 -17.64
CA LEU A 7 22.28 16.65 -18.48
C LEU A 7 22.55 17.89 -17.60
N GLY A 8 23.68 17.92 -16.88
CA GLY A 8 24.30 19.12 -16.27
C GLY A 8 23.51 19.99 -15.26
N VAL A 9 22.19 19.91 -15.26
CA VAL A 9 21.25 20.67 -14.45
C VAL A 9 20.73 19.70 -13.39
N PRO A 10 20.94 19.98 -12.09
CA PRO A 10 20.30 19.18 -11.06
C PRO A 10 18.80 19.37 -11.18
N LEU A 11 18.12 18.42 -11.83
CA LEU A 11 16.67 18.37 -11.77
C LEU A 11 16.30 18.13 -10.29
N PRO A 12 15.50 19.01 -9.68
CA PRO A 12 14.99 18.72 -8.35
C PRO A 12 14.24 17.40 -8.43
N MET A 13 14.62 16.44 -7.56
CA MET A 13 13.95 15.15 -7.52
C MET A 13 12.45 15.41 -7.34
N LEU A 14 11.65 14.99 -8.32
CA LEU A 14 10.21 15.19 -8.27
C LEU A 14 9.63 14.23 -7.23
N ALA A 15 8.87 14.78 -6.28
CA ALA A 15 8.24 14.06 -5.17
C ALA A 15 9.19 13.15 -4.35
N PRO A 16 10.23 13.71 -3.71
CA PRO A 16 11.22 12.94 -2.96
C PRO A 16 10.66 12.10 -1.81
N ALA A 17 9.62 12.59 -1.13
CA ALA A 17 9.01 11.84 -0.03
C ALA A 17 8.28 10.60 -0.57
N THR A 18 7.42 10.79 -1.58
CA THR A 18 6.67 9.69 -2.20
C THR A 18 7.60 8.65 -2.82
N ALA A 19 8.65 9.08 -3.52
CA ALA A 19 9.66 8.19 -4.10
C ALA A 19 10.38 7.35 -3.05
N THR A 20 10.68 7.92 -1.88
CA THR A 20 11.33 7.21 -0.76
C THR A 20 10.46 6.05 -0.28
N TRP A 21 9.15 6.25 -0.18
CA TRP A 21 8.22 5.21 0.28
C TRP A 21 7.80 4.21 -0.78
N ALA A 22 7.92 4.54 -2.07
CA ALA A 22 7.67 3.58 -3.15
C ALA A 22 8.55 2.32 -3.02
N ALA A 23 9.81 2.46 -2.59
CA ALA A 23 10.74 1.35 -2.40
C ALA A 23 10.29 0.32 -1.33
N PRO A 24 10.00 0.70 -0.07
CA PRO A 24 9.51 -0.27 0.92
C PRO A 24 8.13 -0.84 0.58
N PHE A 25 7.23 -0.08 -0.06
CA PHE A 25 5.97 -0.65 -0.55
C PHE A 25 6.19 -1.71 -1.64
N ALA A 26 7.09 -1.46 -2.59
CA ALA A 26 7.43 -2.45 -3.61
C ALA A 26 8.08 -3.70 -3.01
N ALA A 27 9.00 -3.53 -2.06
CA ALA A 27 9.62 -4.65 -1.35
C ALA A 27 8.59 -5.51 -0.61
N TYR A 28 7.63 -4.88 0.09
CA TYR A 28 6.57 -5.61 0.77
C TYR A 28 5.60 -6.29 -0.21
N TYR A 29 5.31 -5.67 -1.35
CA TYR A 29 4.48 -6.30 -2.39
C TYR A 29 5.13 -7.56 -2.96
N ILE A 30 6.44 -7.52 -3.26
CA ILE A 30 7.20 -8.68 -3.71
C ILE A 30 7.14 -9.81 -2.67
N PHE A 31 7.27 -9.46 -1.38
CA PHE A 31 7.11 -10.43 -0.30
C PHE A 31 5.72 -11.10 -0.30
N LEU A 32 4.64 -10.32 -0.44
CA LEU A 32 3.28 -10.87 -0.52
C LEU A 32 3.08 -11.77 -1.75
N GLN A 33 3.61 -11.37 -2.92
CA GLN A 33 3.56 -12.19 -4.13
C GLN A 33 4.30 -13.53 -3.94
N ASN A 34 5.50 -13.50 -3.38
CA ASN A 34 6.28 -14.71 -3.10
C ASN A 34 5.56 -15.64 -2.14
N ARG A 35 4.83 -15.11 -1.14
CA ARG A 35 3.99 -15.91 -0.24
C ARG A 35 2.87 -16.64 -0.99
N VAL A 36 2.19 -15.96 -1.92
CA VAL A 36 1.15 -16.60 -2.75
C VAL A 36 1.76 -17.70 -3.62
N VAL A 37 2.87 -17.41 -4.29
CA VAL A 37 3.58 -18.40 -5.14
C VAL A 37 4.03 -19.61 -4.31
N PHE A 38 4.58 -19.38 -3.12
CA PHE A 38 4.98 -20.45 -2.22
C PHE A 38 3.81 -21.39 -1.87
N GLN A 39 2.62 -20.84 -1.58
CA GLN A 39 1.43 -21.65 -1.30
C GLN A 39 0.93 -22.41 -2.53
N ARG A 40 0.99 -21.81 -3.73
CA ARG A 40 0.63 -22.49 -4.99
C ARG A 40 1.52 -23.69 -5.28
N LEU A 41 2.84 -23.50 -5.14
CA LEU A 41 3.82 -24.54 -5.42
C LEU A 41 3.78 -25.66 -4.38
N SER A 42 3.70 -25.32 -3.09
CA SER A 42 3.70 -26.29 -2.00
C SER A 42 2.47 -27.19 -2.02
N ASN A 43 1.31 -26.66 -2.41
CA ASN A 43 0.05 -27.39 -2.43
C ASN A 43 -0.35 -27.89 -3.83
N LYS A 44 0.53 -27.75 -4.84
CA LYS A 44 0.26 -28.10 -6.26
C LYS A 44 -1.02 -27.45 -6.82
N ALA A 45 -1.44 -26.33 -6.23
CA ALA A 45 -2.60 -25.55 -6.62
C ALA A 45 -2.16 -24.43 -7.56
N TYR A 46 -1.84 -24.80 -8.81
CA TYR A 46 -1.26 -23.87 -9.79
C TYR A 46 -2.23 -22.74 -10.20
N MET A 47 -3.53 -23.01 -10.19
CA MET A 47 -4.59 -22.04 -10.55
C MET A 47 -5.72 -22.09 -9.52
N GLY A 48 -6.38 -20.94 -9.31
CA GLY A 48 -7.43 -20.76 -8.31
C GLY A 48 -6.95 -20.04 -7.04
N ASP A 49 -7.82 -19.96 -6.04
CA ASP A 49 -7.62 -19.24 -4.79
C ASP A 49 -7.72 -20.13 -3.54
N SER A 50 -7.96 -21.44 -3.71
CA SER A 50 -8.01 -22.42 -2.63
C SER A 50 -7.09 -23.61 -2.90
N THR A 51 -6.39 -24.09 -1.87
CA THR A 51 -5.68 -25.38 -1.87
C THR A 51 -6.64 -26.54 -1.62
N ASP A 52 -7.60 -26.35 -0.71
CA ASP A 52 -8.69 -27.27 -0.45
C ASP A 52 -9.98 -26.46 -0.22
N LYS A 53 -11.01 -26.76 -1.01
CA LYS A 53 -12.31 -26.09 -0.92
C LYS A 53 -13.01 -26.35 0.41
N SER A 54 -12.66 -27.43 1.13
CA SER A 54 -13.23 -27.77 2.43
C SER A 54 -12.80 -26.78 3.54
N LEU A 55 -11.64 -26.13 3.37
CA LEU A 55 -11.07 -25.21 4.35
C LEU A 55 -11.71 -23.81 4.32
N GLY A 56 -12.43 -23.47 3.25
CA GLY A 56 -13.12 -22.18 3.10
C GLY A 56 -12.20 -20.98 3.37
N THR A 57 -12.55 -20.14 4.34
CA THR A 57 -11.81 -18.92 4.69
C THR A 57 -10.51 -19.17 5.47
N ALA A 58 -10.30 -20.39 5.97
CA ALA A 58 -9.06 -20.78 6.64
C ALA A 58 -7.99 -21.26 5.66
N ASP A 59 -8.32 -21.36 4.37
CA ASP A 59 -7.38 -21.81 3.36
C ASP A 59 -6.17 -20.85 3.24
N PRO A 60 -4.94 -21.35 3.34
CA PRO A 60 -3.75 -20.51 3.38
C PRO A 60 -3.48 -19.79 2.05
N LEU A 61 -3.84 -20.39 0.91
CA LEU A 61 -3.73 -19.74 -0.40
C LEU A 61 -4.79 -18.64 -0.55
N TYR A 62 -5.99 -18.86 -0.03
CA TYR A 62 -7.05 -17.86 -0.02
C TYR A 62 -6.62 -16.64 0.80
N VAL A 63 -6.18 -16.86 2.04
CA VAL A 63 -5.72 -15.79 2.93
C VAL A 63 -4.54 -15.02 2.32
N ALA A 64 -3.52 -15.72 1.80
CA ALA A 64 -2.38 -15.08 1.16
C ALA A 64 -2.80 -14.24 -0.07
N SER A 65 -3.71 -14.75 -0.90
CA SER A 65 -4.23 -14.04 -2.07
C SER A 65 -5.03 -12.81 -1.67
N ARG A 66 -5.84 -12.88 -0.60
CA ARG A 66 -6.58 -11.73 -0.06
C ARG A 66 -5.65 -10.65 0.52
N CYS A 67 -4.54 -11.03 1.16
CA CYS A 67 -3.52 -10.08 1.62
C CYS A 67 -2.90 -9.31 0.43
N GLN A 68 -2.48 -10.02 -0.61
CA GLN A 68 -1.91 -9.42 -1.82
C GLN A 68 -2.92 -8.51 -2.52
N LEU A 69 -4.15 -8.98 -2.71
CA LEU A 69 -5.20 -8.24 -3.41
C LEU A 69 -5.54 -6.95 -2.67
N ASN A 70 -5.73 -7.02 -1.35
CA ASN A 70 -6.04 -5.82 -0.58
C ASN A 70 -4.89 -4.79 -0.61
N PHE A 71 -3.64 -5.26 -0.70
CA PHE A 71 -2.49 -4.37 -0.84
C PHE A 71 -2.51 -3.62 -2.18
N ILE A 72 -2.71 -4.34 -3.29
CA ILE A 72 -2.71 -3.74 -4.63
C ILE A 72 -3.94 -2.86 -4.90
N GLU A 73 -5.05 -3.08 -4.20
CA GLU A 73 -6.25 -2.23 -4.30
C GLU A 73 -6.05 -0.86 -3.62
N ASN A 74 -5.28 -0.81 -2.52
CA ASN A 74 -5.21 0.40 -1.68
C ASN A 74 -3.91 1.20 -1.84
N VAL A 75 -2.76 0.53 -2.02
CA VAL A 75 -1.46 1.20 -1.99
C VAL A 75 -1.17 2.01 -3.26
N PRO A 76 -1.43 1.53 -4.48
CA PRO A 76 -1.19 2.30 -5.69
C PRO A 76 -1.98 3.62 -5.72
N ILE A 77 -3.27 3.58 -5.36
CA ILE A 77 -4.08 4.80 -5.32
C ILE A 77 -3.57 5.78 -4.26
N ALA A 78 -3.18 5.30 -3.08
CA ALA A 78 -2.61 6.15 -2.04
C ALA A 78 -1.28 6.80 -2.46
N LEU A 79 -0.41 6.06 -3.16
CA LEU A 79 0.85 6.59 -3.70
C LEU A 79 0.60 7.62 -4.81
N VAL A 80 -0.39 7.40 -5.67
CA VAL A 80 -0.76 8.37 -6.72
C VAL A 80 -1.29 9.66 -6.09
N ILE A 81 -2.17 9.59 -5.09
CA ILE A 81 -2.69 10.78 -4.42
C ILE A 81 -1.57 11.51 -3.66
N ALA A 82 -0.69 10.78 -2.96
CA ALA A 82 0.46 11.37 -2.28
C ALA A 82 1.43 12.06 -3.25
N LEU A 83 1.70 11.43 -4.41
CA LEU A 83 2.50 12.00 -5.49
C LEU A 83 1.90 13.31 -5.99
N LEU A 84 0.60 13.31 -6.33
CA LEU A 84 -0.09 14.51 -6.79
C LEU A 84 -0.08 15.60 -5.72
N ALA A 85 -0.32 15.25 -4.45
CA ALA A 85 -0.27 16.22 -3.36
C ALA A 85 1.12 16.85 -3.23
N GLU A 86 2.19 16.05 -3.24
CA GLU A 86 3.57 16.52 -3.13
C GLU A 86 3.97 17.41 -4.32
N LEU A 87 3.54 17.06 -5.54
CA LEU A 87 3.76 17.88 -6.74
C LEU A 87 3.00 19.22 -6.69
N ASN A 88 1.86 19.28 -6.01
CA ASN A 88 1.08 20.50 -5.79
C ASN A 88 1.51 21.27 -4.53
N GLY A 89 2.66 20.92 -3.92
CA GLY A 89 3.26 21.69 -2.82
C GLY A 89 2.86 21.22 -1.42
N ALA A 90 2.34 20.00 -1.27
CA ALA A 90 2.10 19.42 0.07
C ALA A 90 3.40 19.33 0.89
N ASP A 91 3.27 19.47 2.22
CA ASP A 91 4.40 19.30 3.14
C ASP A 91 4.97 17.88 3.06
N ARG A 92 6.26 17.79 2.71
CA ARG A 92 6.99 16.51 2.57
C ARG A 92 7.07 15.72 3.87
N LYS A 93 7.11 16.37 5.04
CA LYS A 93 7.06 15.69 6.34
C LYS A 93 5.72 15.00 6.53
N TYR A 94 4.63 15.69 6.17
CA TYR A 94 3.29 15.13 6.24
C TYR A 94 3.14 13.89 5.34
N ILE A 95 3.62 13.98 4.09
CA ILE A 95 3.63 12.84 3.16
C ILE A 95 4.47 11.68 3.71
N ASN A 96 5.66 11.96 4.28
CA ASN A 96 6.50 10.91 4.86
C ASN A 96 5.83 10.18 6.03
N TYR A 97 5.26 10.92 7.00
CA TYR A 97 4.58 10.31 8.13
C TYR A 97 3.33 9.56 7.70
N GLY A 98 2.55 10.11 6.77
CA GLY A 98 1.35 9.45 6.25
C GLY A 98 1.66 8.16 5.50
N LEU A 99 2.69 8.15 4.63
CA LEU A 99 3.09 6.95 3.90
C LEU A 99 3.73 5.90 4.81
N GLY A 100 4.48 6.32 5.84
CA GLY A 100 4.97 5.42 6.86
C GLY A 100 3.87 4.78 7.70
N ALA A 101 2.89 5.58 8.12
CA ALA A 101 1.70 5.08 8.81
C ALA A 101 0.91 4.12 7.92
N LEU A 102 0.72 4.45 6.63
CA LEU A 102 0.08 3.58 5.66
C LEU A 102 0.79 2.23 5.60
N LEU A 103 2.11 2.18 5.44
CA LEU A 103 2.87 0.93 5.42
C LEU A 103 2.65 0.12 6.70
N ALA A 104 2.70 0.75 7.87
CA ALA A 104 2.44 0.09 9.14
C ALA A 104 1.01 -0.49 9.21
N PHE A 105 -0.01 0.24 8.73
CA PHE A 105 -1.38 -0.25 8.66
C PHE A 105 -1.54 -1.40 7.67
N ARG A 106 -0.83 -1.37 6.53
CA ARG A 106 -0.84 -2.47 5.55
C ARG A 106 -0.24 -3.74 6.12
N ILE A 107 0.89 -3.62 6.82
CA ILE A 107 1.54 -4.76 7.51
C ILE A 107 0.62 -5.28 8.62
N SER A 108 0.03 -4.39 9.42
CA SER A 108 -0.90 -4.76 10.51
C SER A 108 -2.14 -5.47 9.98
N HIS A 109 -2.70 -5.02 8.86
CA HIS A 109 -3.85 -5.66 8.23
C HIS A 109 -3.55 -7.09 7.75
N ALA A 110 -2.39 -7.29 7.12
CA ALA A 110 -2.02 -8.56 6.53
C ALA A 110 -1.50 -9.55 7.60
N GLU A 111 -0.48 -9.17 8.38
CA GLU A 111 0.21 -10.06 9.31
C GLU A 111 -0.55 -10.22 10.64
N LEU A 112 -1.09 -9.12 11.18
CA LEU A 112 -1.78 -9.10 12.48
C LEU A 112 -3.32 -9.13 12.35
N GLY A 113 -3.84 -9.30 11.14
CA GLY A 113 -5.26 -9.27 10.82
C GLY A 113 -5.70 -10.54 10.09
N LEU A 114 -5.36 -10.63 8.81
CA LEU A 114 -5.73 -11.75 7.94
C LEU A 114 -4.97 -13.04 8.26
N MET A 115 -3.69 -12.95 8.62
CA MET A 115 -2.89 -14.13 8.99
C MET A 115 -3.02 -14.56 10.46
N GLY A 116 -3.79 -13.83 11.26
CA GLY A 116 -4.11 -14.22 12.64
C GLY A 116 -5.10 -15.39 12.70
N LYS A 117 -5.39 -15.86 13.93
CA LYS A 117 -6.37 -16.93 14.17
C LYS A 117 -7.71 -16.61 13.49
N ASP A 118 -8.18 -17.55 12.68
CA ASP A 118 -9.44 -17.50 11.92
C ASP A 118 -9.64 -16.27 11.03
N SER A 119 -8.58 -15.58 10.60
CA SER A 119 -8.67 -14.34 9.80
C SER A 119 -9.49 -13.20 10.46
N MET A 120 -9.70 -13.26 11.77
CA MET A 120 -10.61 -12.38 12.52
C MET A 120 -9.90 -11.57 13.62
N SER A 121 -8.59 -11.38 13.48
CA SER A 121 -7.79 -10.66 14.48
C SER A 121 -7.90 -9.13 14.35
N LEU A 122 -7.69 -8.43 15.48
CA LEU A 122 -7.89 -6.99 15.64
C LEU A 122 -7.06 -6.12 14.68
N GLY A 123 -5.99 -6.65 14.08
CA GLY A 123 -5.21 -5.93 13.06
C GLY A 123 -6.01 -5.62 11.79
N ARG A 124 -7.10 -6.37 11.53
CA ARG A 124 -7.95 -6.20 10.35
C ARG A 124 -8.76 -4.89 10.38
N PRO A 125 -9.57 -4.57 11.41
CA PRO A 125 -10.24 -3.28 11.50
C PRO A 125 -9.26 -2.11 11.64
N ILE A 126 -8.19 -2.27 12.44
CA ILE A 126 -7.18 -1.20 12.63
C ILE A 126 -6.51 -0.86 11.30
N GLY A 127 -6.05 -1.88 10.56
CA GLY A 127 -5.41 -1.68 9.27
C GLY A 127 -6.36 -1.13 8.21
N TYR A 128 -7.63 -1.56 8.21
CA TYR A 128 -8.64 -1.06 7.27
C TYR A 128 -8.99 0.41 7.51
N TYR A 129 -9.40 0.76 8.73
CA TYR A 129 -9.77 2.14 9.06
C TYR A 129 -8.56 3.07 9.05
N GLY A 130 -7.39 2.59 9.48
CA GLY A 130 -6.14 3.35 9.37
C GLY A 130 -5.77 3.66 7.92
N THR A 131 -5.89 2.67 7.01
CA THR A 131 -5.65 2.89 5.57
C THR A 131 -6.62 3.94 5.00
N ASN A 132 -7.91 3.83 5.30
CA ASN A 132 -8.91 4.79 4.86
C ASN A 132 -8.66 6.19 5.42
N ALA A 133 -8.28 6.30 6.70
CA ALA A 133 -7.96 7.57 7.33
C ALA A 133 -6.79 8.26 6.63
N VAL A 134 -5.71 7.53 6.32
CA VAL A 134 -4.57 8.09 5.58
C VAL A 134 -4.98 8.52 4.17
N LEU A 135 -5.72 7.67 3.45
CA LEU A 135 -6.16 7.99 2.08
C LEU A 135 -7.08 9.21 2.05
N ALA A 136 -8.05 9.29 2.96
CA ALA A 136 -8.94 10.44 3.11
C ALA A 136 -8.16 11.71 3.45
N SER A 137 -7.15 11.58 4.30
CA SER A 137 -6.28 12.70 4.69
C SER A 137 -5.47 13.25 3.50
N PHE A 138 -4.83 12.37 2.73
CA PHE A 138 -4.12 12.78 1.51
C PHE A 138 -5.06 13.36 0.45
N THR A 139 -6.23 12.75 0.27
CA THR A 139 -7.24 13.23 -0.68
C THR A 139 -7.75 14.61 -0.28
N GLY A 140 -8.06 14.81 1.00
CA GLY A 140 -8.49 16.11 1.53
C GLY A 140 -7.43 17.18 1.36
N TYR A 141 -6.16 16.85 1.61
CA TYR A 141 -5.07 17.80 1.44
C TYR A 141 -4.84 18.14 -0.03
N LEU A 142 -4.84 17.15 -0.93
CA LEU A 142 -4.78 17.39 -2.37
C LEU A 142 -5.93 18.27 -2.84
N ALA A 143 -7.17 17.94 -2.43
CA ALA A 143 -8.36 18.70 -2.78
C ALA A 143 -8.29 20.15 -2.28
N TYR A 144 -7.73 20.39 -1.10
CA TYR A 144 -7.47 21.74 -0.61
C TYR A 144 -6.49 22.50 -1.53
N LEU A 145 -5.37 21.88 -1.91
CA LEU A 145 -4.34 22.48 -2.76
C LEU A 145 -4.88 22.83 -4.17
N VAL A 146 -5.74 21.99 -4.74
CA VAL A 146 -6.30 22.21 -6.08
C VAL A 146 -7.66 22.92 -6.07
N SER A 147 -8.15 23.32 -4.90
CA SER A 147 -9.52 23.86 -4.76
C SER A 147 -9.78 25.13 -5.58
N GLY A 148 -8.72 25.87 -5.95
CA GLY A 148 -8.82 27.04 -6.82
C GLY A 148 -9.34 26.73 -8.23
N TYR A 149 -9.26 25.49 -8.71
CA TYR A 149 -9.70 25.13 -10.07
C TYR A 149 -11.21 24.83 -10.18
N TRP A 150 -11.92 24.62 -9.07
CA TRP A 150 -13.35 24.27 -9.07
C TRP A 150 -14.21 25.12 -8.15
N ARG A 151 -13.62 26.00 -7.35
CA ARG A 151 -14.34 26.98 -6.51
C ARG A 151 -14.60 28.30 -7.24
N ALA A 152 -14.25 28.37 -8.52
CA ALA A 152 -14.48 29.52 -9.41
C ALA A 152 -15.92 29.51 -9.94
#